data_AF-A0A2S4UNR0-F1
#
_entry.id   AF-A0A2S4UNR0-F1
#
_cell.length_a   1.000
_cell.length_b   1.000
_cell.length_c   1.000
_cell.angle_alpha   90.00
_cell.angle_beta   90.00
_cell.angle_gamma   90.00
#
_symmetry.space_group_name_H-M   'P 1'
#
loop_
_entity.id
_entity.type
_entity.pdbx_description
1 polymer ?
#
loop_
_entity_poly.entity_id
_entity_poly.type
_entity_poly.pdbx_seq_one_letter_code
_entity_poly.pdbx_strand_id
1 'polypeptide(L)'
;MGAINRRKTPVEKAIKLFNERRRNYLQKVDASRLLLPENQDLTLAEFKAMDLTDPLWNDNHFYHAWAPWALDPNVRKGIKSVLFLDRVEEEVELLTQELDRSITWHVNTIAHSDQLLPRLTWKQKNPSIQTTNSPIS
;
A
#
# COMPACT_ATOMS: atom_id res chain seq x y z
N MET A 1 3.52 -5.30 2.18
CA MET A 1 2.39 -5.82 1.37
C MET A 1 1.06 -5.34 1.98
N GLY A 2 0.50 -4.17 1.64
CA GLY A 2 -0.58 -3.63 2.51
C GLY A 2 -1.73 -2.81 1.92
N ALA A 3 -1.55 -1.93 0.94
CA ALA A 3 -2.64 -1.03 0.53
C ALA A 3 -3.44 -1.55 -0.69
N ILE A 4 -2.75 -1.99 -1.74
CA ILE A 4 -3.37 -2.40 -3.01
C ILE A 4 -4.18 -3.70 -2.85
N ASN A 5 -3.65 -4.68 -2.12
CA ASN A 5 -4.37 -5.95 -1.92
C ASN A 5 -5.67 -5.79 -1.12
N ARG A 6 -5.71 -4.85 -0.16
CA ARG A 6 -6.94 -4.57 0.62
C ARG A 6 -8.05 -3.96 -0.24
N ARG A 7 -7.69 -3.25 -1.32
CA ARG A 7 -8.63 -2.61 -2.24
C ARG A 7 -8.95 -3.45 -3.48
N LYS A 8 -8.38 -4.66 -3.59
CA LYS A 8 -8.61 -5.56 -4.72
C LYS A 8 -10.10 -5.80 -4.98
N THR A 9 -10.83 -6.26 -3.96
CA THR A 9 -12.25 -6.62 -4.12
C THR A 9 -13.16 -5.43 -4.46
N PRO A 10 -13.05 -4.26 -3.79
CA PRO A 10 -13.76 -3.06 -4.24
C PRO A 10 -13.45 -2.65 -5.69
N VAL A 11 -12.18 -2.71 -6.10
CA VAL A 11 -11.76 -2.34 -7.46
C VAL A 11 -12.32 -3.32 -8.49
N GLU A 12 -12.27 -4.63 -8.24
CA GLU A 12 -12.87 -5.64 -9.11
C GLU A 12 -14.39 -5.43 -9.29
N LYS A 13 -15.10 -5.06 -8.22
CA LYS A 13 -16.52 -4.72 -8.30
C LYS A 13 -16.76 -3.49 -9.18
N ALA A 14 -15.95 -2.45 -9.04
CA ALA A 14 -16.05 -1.24 -9.85
C ALA A 14 -15.76 -1.53 -11.33
N ILE A 15 -14.73 -2.32 -11.63
CA ILE A 15 -14.39 -2.76 -12.99
C ILE A 15 -15.55 -3.55 -13.61
N LYS A 16 -16.13 -4.50 -12.86
CA LYS A 16 -17.27 -5.28 -13.34
C LYS A 16 -18.47 -4.39 -13.69
N LEU A 17 -18.79 -3.43 -12.81
CA LEU A 17 -19.88 -2.48 -13.02
C LEU A 17 -19.62 -1.57 -14.24
N PHE A 18 -18.39 -1.11 -14.43
CA PHE A 18 -17.99 -0.32 -15.59
C PHE A 18 -18.19 -1.11 -16.90
N ASN A 19 -17.66 -2.35 -16.95
CA ASN A 19 -17.78 -3.22 -18.12
C ASN A 19 -19.25 -3.48 -18.48
N GLU A 20 -20.08 -3.77 -17.49
CA GLU A 20 -21.52 -3.98 -17.67
C GLU A 20 -22.22 -2.72 -18.23
N ARG A 21 -21.95 -1.54 -17.65
CA ARG A 21 -22.54 -0.28 -18.11
C ARG A 21 -22.10 0.07 -19.52
N ARG A 22 -20.81 -0.08 -19.83
CA ARG A 22 -20.26 0.18 -21.17
C ARG A 22 -20.91 -0.75 -22.20
N ARG A 23 -21.03 -2.05 -21.90
CA ARG A 23 -21.71 -3.01 -22.78
C ARG A 23 -23.17 -2.62 -23.02
N ASN A 24 -23.92 -2.33 -21.96
CA ASN A 24 -25.32 -1.93 -22.06
C ASN A 24 -25.51 -0.64 -22.86
N TYR A 25 -24.59 0.33 -22.74
CA TYR A 25 -24.61 1.56 -23.51
C TYR A 25 -24.31 1.31 -24.99
N LEU A 26 -23.20 0.64 -25.29
CA LEU A 26 -22.78 0.37 -26.67
C LEU A 26 -23.80 -0.51 -27.39
N GLN A 27 -24.38 -1.50 -26.72
CA GLN A 27 -25.43 -2.33 -27.32
C GLN A 27 -26.66 -1.52 -27.77
N LYS A 28 -26.98 -0.42 -27.07
CA LYS A 28 -28.10 0.47 -27.42
C LYS A 28 -27.74 1.50 -28.49
N VAL A 29 -26.53 2.03 -28.46
CA VAL A 29 -26.10 3.13 -29.33
C VAL A 29 -25.53 2.62 -30.64
N ASP A 30 -24.62 1.64 -30.57
CA ASP A 30 -23.98 1.01 -31.72
C ASP A 30 -23.32 -0.31 -31.30
N ALA A 31 -24.03 -1.42 -31.53
CA ALA A 31 -23.58 -2.75 -31.12
C ALA A 31 -22.31 -3.20 -31.85
N SER A 32 -22.02 -2.66 -33.04
CA SER A 32 -20.81 -3.02 -33.79
C SER A 32 -19.53 -2.61 -33.06
N ARG A 33 -19.60 -1.54 -32.26
CA ARG A 33 -18.48 -1.03 -31.47
C ARG A 33 -18.03 -1.99 -30.38
N LEU A 34 -18.86 -2.94 -29.96
CA LEU A 34 -18.49 -3.98 -28.99
C LEU A 34 -17.38 -4.91 -29.52
N LEU A 35 -17.24 -5.02 -30.84
CA LEU A 35 -16.21 -5.84 -31.47
C LEU A 35 -14.85 -5.14 -31.54
N LEU A 36 -14.79 -3.85 -31.26
CA LEU A 36 -13.54 -3.10 -31.31
C LEU A 36 -12.62 -3.50 -30.14
N PRO A 37 -11.29 -3.58 -30.37
CA PRO A 37 -10.32 -3.89 -29.32
C PRO A 37 -10.39 -2.95 -28.11
N GLU A 38 -10.62 -1.64 -28.34
CA GLU A 38 -10.70 -0.65 -27.26
C GLU A 38 -11.93 -0.84 -26.33
N ASN A 39 -12.96 -1.55 -26.79
CA ASN A 39 -14.20 -1.75 -26.05
C ASN A 39 -14.30 -3.11 -25.36
N GLN A 40 -13.23 -3.92 -25.39
CA GLN A 40 -13.16 -5.20 -24.68
C GLN A 40 -13.16 -4.99 -23.16
N ASP A 41 -13.76 -5.93 -22.43
CA ASP A 41 -13.94 -5.88 -20.98
C ASP A 41 -12.60 -5.68 -20.25
N LEU A 42 -12.53 -4.62 -19.44
CA LEU A 42 -11.33 -4.26 -18.70
C LEU A 42 -11.05 -5.29 -17.60
N THR A 43 -9.80 -5.75 -17.49
CA THR A 43 -9.35 -6.64 -16.42
C THR A 43 -8.64 -5.88 -15.30
N LEU A 44 -8.53 -6.50 -14.12
CA LEU A 44 -7.77 -5.93 -13.01
C LEU A 44 -6.28 -5.78 -13.34
N ALA A 45 -5.72 -6.66 -14.16
CA ALA A 45 -4.30 -6.61 -14.54
C ALA A 45 -4.03 -5.39 -15.44
N GLU A 46 -4.86 -5.17 -16.45
CA GLU A 46 -4.79 -3.99 -17.31
C GLU A 46 -5.02 -2.71 -16.52
N PHE A 47 -6.02 -2.68 -15.62
CA PHE A 47 -6.27 -1.55 -14.74
C PHE A 47 -5.05 -1.18 -13.88
N LYS A 48 -4.33 -2.18 -13.37
CA LYS A 48 -3.10 -1.94 -12.58
C LYS A 48 -1.93 -1.45 -13.42
N ALA A 49 -1.91 -1.77 -14.71
CA ALA A 49 -0.87 -1.37 -15.64
C ALA A 49 -1.12 0.03 -16.26
N MET A 50 -2.35 0.55 -16.19
CA MET A 50 -2.68 1.88 -16.68
C MET A 50 -1.93 2.97 -15.90
N ASP A 51 -1.35 3.91 -16.65
CA ASP A 51 -0.88 5.18 -16.10
C ASP A 51 -2.05 6.18 -16.00
N LEU A 52 -1.86 7.23 -15.22
CA LEU A 52 -2.83 8.34 -15.08
C LEU A 52 -3.09 9.08 -16.40
N THR A 53 -2.20 8.94 -17.38
CA THR A 53 -2.35 9.54 -18.71
C THR A 53 -3.16 8.67 -19.68
N ASP A 54 -3.61 7.49 -19.26
CA ASP A 54 -4.38 6.59 -20.12
C ASP A 54 -5.63 7.30 -20.68
N PRO A 55 -5.99 7.08 -21.96
CA PRO A 55 -7.19 7.65 -22.55
C PRO A 55 -8.48 7.31 -21.79
N LEU A 56 -8.52 6.22 -21.02
CA LEU A 56 -9.66 5.92 -20.15
C LEU A 56 -9.93 7.04 -19.13
N TRP A 57 -8.88 7.67 -18.61
CA TRP A 57 -8.97 8.74 -17.60
C TRP A 57 -9.14 10.13 -18.23
N ASN A 58 -8.62 10.30 -19.44
CA ASN A 58 -8.59 11.57 -20.15
C ASN A 58 -9.48 11.55 -21.40
N ASP A 59 -10.43 10.62 -21.43
CA ASP A 59 -11.50 10.60 -22.40
C ASP A 59 -12.17 11.97 -22.25
N ASN A 60 -12.00 12.79 -23.29
CA ASN A 60 -12.50 14.15 -23.34
C ASN A 60 -14.06 14.17 -23.38
N HIS A 61 -14.69 12.99 -23.30
CA HIS A 61 -16.11 12.74 -23.40
C HIS A 61 -16.79 13.00 -22.05
N PHE A 62 -16.15 12.65 -20.93
CA PHE A 62 -16.71 12.89 -19.59
C PHE A 62 -16.20 14.15 -18.91
N TYR A 63 -15.01 14.66 -19.27
CA TYR A 63 -14.42 15.84 -18.64
C TYR A 63 -14.22 16.98 -19.65
N HIS A 64 -15.12 17.96 -19.62
CA HIS A 64 -14.89 19.28 -20.22
C HIS A 64 -13.91 20.15 -19.39
N ALA A 65 -12.97 19.52 -18.69
CA ALA A 65 -12.00 20.26 -17.88
C ALA A 65 -10.95 20.88 -18.81
N TRP A 66 -11.16 22.14 -19.20
CA TRP A 66 -10.20 22.91 -20.00
C TRP A 66 -9.05 23.48 -19.16
N ALA A 67 -9.03 23.13 -17.88
CA ALA A 67 -8.03 23.62 -16.95
C ALA A 67 -6.65 23.01 -17.30
N PRO A 68 -5.56 23.77 -17.13
CA PRO A 68 -4.21 23.30 -17.46
C PRO A 68 -3.81 21.99 -16.77
N TRP A 69 -4.30 21.73 -15.56
CA TRP A 69 -4.04 20.46 -14.85
C TRP A 69 -4.62 19.22 -15.54
N ALA A 70 -5.61 19.38 -16.43
CA ALA A 70 -6.20 18.29 -17.20
C ALA A 70 -5.57 18.15 -18.59
N LEU A 71 -5.24 19.26 -19.26
CA LEU A 71 -4.80 19.27 -20.65
C LEU A 71 -3.28 19.39 -20.84
N ASP A 72 -2.58 20.19 -20.03
CA ASP A 72 -1.17 20.49 -20.23
C ASP A 72 -0.28 19.35 -19.67
N PRO A 73 0.49 18.65 -20.53
CA PRO A 73 1.38 17.57 -20.09
C PRO A 73 2.44 18.02 -19.08
N ASN A 74 2.96 19.26 -19.20
CA ASN A 74 3.98 19.79 -18.30
C ASN A 74 3.39 20.09 -16.92
N VAL A 75 2.18 20.65 -16.87
CA VAL A 75 1.47 20.90 -15.60
C VAL A 75 1.19 19.57 -14.88
N ARG A 76 0.71 18.55 -15.60
CA ARG A 76 0.49 17.21 -15.02
C ARG A 76 1.77 16.58 -14.52
N LYS A 77 2.87 16.68 -15.30
CA LYS A 77 4.18 16.19 -14.89
C LYS A 77 4.67 16.90 -13.63
N GLY A 78 4.52 18.23 -13.57
CA GLY A 78 4.84 19.04 -12.39
C GLY A 78 4.07 18.59 -11.15
N ILE A 79 2.74 18.45 -11.24
CA ILE A 79 1.90 17.97 -10.14
C ILE A 79 2.36 16.58 -9.67
N LYS A 80 2.61 15.65 -10.61
CA LYS A 80 3.09 14.29 -10.29
C LYS A 80 4.45 14.34 -9.57
N SER A 81 5.36 15.21 -10.02
CA SER A 81 6.66 15.40 -9.38
C SER A 81 6.54 15.95 -7.96
N VAL A 82 5.68 16.95 -7.72
CA VAL A 82 5.47 17.51 -6.38
C VAL A 82 4.88 16.46 -5.44
N LEU A 83 3.80 15.77 -5.84
CA LEU A 83 3.19 14.70 -5.03
C LEU A 83 4.17 13.55 -4.74
N PHE A 84 5.09 13.28 -5.67
CA PHE A 84 6.14 12.30 -5.45
C PHE A 84 7.15 12.76 -4.40
N LEU A 85 7.54 14.04 -4.42
CA LEU A 85 8.43 14.62 -3.40
C LEU A 85 7.77 14.58 -2.02
N ASP A 86 6.50 14.96 -1.91
CA ASP A 86 5.74 14.89 -0.64
C ASP A 86 5.74 13.46 -0.08
N ARG A 87 5.53 12.45 -0.96
CA ARG A 87 5.60 11.04 -0.54
C ARG A 87 7.00 10.62 -0.10
N VAL A 88 8.04 11.08 -0.78
CA VAL A 88 9.42 10.75 -0.39
C VAL A 88 9.73 11.33 0.99
N GLU A 89 9.26 12.54 1.28
CA GLU A 89 9.39 13.15 2.61
C GLU A 89 8.68 12.33 3.68
N GLU A 90 7.42 11.94 3.45
CA GLU A 90 6.68 11.03 4.34
C GLU A 90 7.41 9.69 4.57
N GLU A 91 7.98 9.10 3.51
CA GLU A 91 8.71 7.84 3.61
C GLU A 91 10.00 7.97 4.43
N VAL A 92 10.71 9.09 4.31
CA VAL A 92 11.92 9.36 5.12
C VAL A 92 11.57 9.50 6.60
N GLU A 93 10.49 10.20 6.92
CA GLU A 93 10.01 10.31 8.31
C GLU A 93 9.66 8.93 8.89
N LEU A 94 8.94 8.10 8.12
CA LEU A 94 8.58 6.75 8.54
C LEU A 94 9.82 5.87 8.76
N LEU A 95 10.79 5.92 7.84
CA LEU A 95 12.05 5.17 7.98
C LEU A 95 12.84 5.62 9.21
N THR A 96 12.84 6.91 9.50
CA THR A 96 13.49 7.47 10.69
C THR A 96 12.83 6.94 11.98
N GLN A 97 11.51 6.94 12.04
CA GLN A 97 10.77 6.40 13.19
C GLN A 97 11.01 4.91 13.39
N GLU A 98 11.05 4.12 12.32
CA GLU A 98 11.33 2.68 12.40
C GLU A 98 12.78 2.41 12.84
N LEU A 99 13.74 3.23 12.39
CA LEU A 99 15.12 3.17 12.86
C LEU A 99 15.21 3.45 14.36
N ASP A 100 14.58 4.51 14.85
CA ASP A 100 14.56 4.86 16.28
C ASP A 100 13.95 3.75 17.13
N ARG A 101 12.86 3.13 16.67
CA ARG A 101 12.24 1.98 17.35
C ARG A 101 13.20 0.79 17.39
N SER A 102 13.89 0.50 16.29
CA SER A 102 14.85 -0.60 16.21
C SER A 102 16.02 -0.40 17.18
N ILE A 103 16.60 0.80 17.23
CA ILE A 103 17.67 1.16 18.15
C ILE A 103 17.18 1.06 19.60
N THR A 104 16.02 1.64 19.89
CA THR A 104 15.43 1.60 21.24
C THR A 104 15.21 0.16 21.70
N TRP A 105 14.68 -0.70 20.83
CA TRP A 105 14.50 -2.12 21.13
C TRP A 105 15.83 -2.82 21.40
N HIS A 106 16.86 -2.53 20.61
CA HIS A 106 18.19 -3.11 20.79
C HIS A 106 18.82 -2.69 22.14
N VAL A 107 18.79 -1.39 22.47
CA VAL A 107 19.30 -0.86 23.74
C VAL A 107 18.58 -1.48 24.93
N ASN A 108 17.26 -1.56 24.87
CA ASN A 108 16.46 -2.20 25.94
C ASN A 108 16.80 -3.68 26.09
N THR A 109 17.05 -4.38 24.98
CA THR A 109 17.44 -5.80 25.00
C THR A 109 18.83 -5.98 25.62
N ILE A 110 19.81 -5.14 25.28
CA ILE A 110 21.14 -5.15 25.90
C ILE A 110 21.01 -4.90 27.41
N ALA A 111 20.32 -3.83 27.80
CA ALA A 111 20.13 -3.50 29.21
C ALA A 111 19.43 -4.64 29.99
N HIS A 112 18.47 -5.33 29.37
CA HIS A 112 17.84 -6.50 29.96
C HIS A 112 18.81 -7.67 30.11
N SER A 113 19.65 -7.94 29.10
CA SER A 113 20.67 -8.99 29.18
C SER A 113 21.71 -8.70 30.28
N ASP A 114 22.17 -7.46 30.41
CA ASP A 114 23.13 -7.04 31.45
C ASP A 114 22.58 -7.24 32.87
N GLN A 115 21.26 -7.08 33.07
CA GLN A 115 20.61 -7.36 34.35
C GLN A 115 20.45 -8.86 34.64
N LEU A 116 20.30 -9.68 33.61
CA LEU A 116 20.08 -11.13 33.75
C LEU A 116 21.38 -11.92 33.90
N LEU A 117 22.47 -11.50 33.24
CA LEU A 117 23.76 -12.21 33.25
C LEU A 117 24.31 -12.44 34.68
N PRO A 118 24.33 -11.44 35.59
CA PRO A 118 24.74 -11.64 36.98
C PRO A 118 23.82 -12.61 37.74
N ARG A 119 22.52 -12.59 37.45
CA ARG A 119 21.54 -13.47 38.14
C ARG A 119 21.67 -14.92 37.69
N LEU A 120 21.92 -15.15 36.39
CA LEU A 120 22.13 -16.47 35.83
C LEU A 120 23.47 -17.07 36.30
N THR A 121 24.54 -16.28 36.27
CA THR A 121 25.86 -16.71 36.77
C THR A 121 25.83 -17.04 38.26
N TRP A 122 25.12 -16.25 39.08
CA TRP A 122 24.94 -16.54 40.50
C TRP A 122 24.13 -17.83 40.73
N LYS A 123 23.05 -18.05 39.98
CA LYS A 123 22.28 -19.31 40.01
C LYS A 123 23.09 -20.54 39.60
N GLN A 124 23.98 -20.40 38.62
CA GLN A 124 24.90 -21.47 38.19
C GLN A 124 25.92 -21.81 39.27
N LYS A 125 26.44 -20.80 39.99
CA LYS A 125 27.42 -21.00 41.06
C LYS A 125 26.81 -21.59 42.33
N ASN A 126 25.50 -21.42 42.55
CA ASN A 126 24.76 -21.93 43.72
C ASN A 126 23.54 -22.79 43.30
N PRO A 127 23.74 -24.03 42.82
CA PRO A 127 22.64 -24.89 42.36
C PRO A 127 21.78 -25.43 43.52
N SER A 128 22.36 -25.60 44.70
CA SER A 128 21.79 -26.31 45.85
C SER A 128 20.73 -25.54 46.65
N ILE A 129 20.46 -24.28 46.33
CA ILE A 129 19.47 -23.43 47.03
C ILE A 129 18.08 -23.48 46.33
N GLN A 130 17.95 -24.18 45.19
CA GLN A 130 16.72 -24.14 44.38
C GLN A 130 15.61 -25.12 44.80
N THR A 131 15.84 -26.05 45.74
CA THR A 131 14.88 -27.12 46.06
C THR A 131 14.09 -26.96 47.36
N THR A 132 14.15 -25.81 48.03
CA THR A 132 13.40 -25.61 49.29
C THR A 132 12.35 -24.53 49.12
N ASN A 133 11.33 -24.76 48.28
CA ASN A 133 10.03 -24.06 48.35
C ASN A 133 9.01 -24.80 47.47
N SER A 134 8.67 -26.03 47.85
CA SER A 134 7.37 -26.64 47.50
C SER A 134 6.52 -26.64 48.78
N PRO A 135 5.30 -26.11 48.78
CA PRO A 135 4.45 -26.12 49.96
C PRO A 135 4.01 -27.57 50.25
N ILE A 136 4.20 -27.99 51.49
CA ILE A 136 3.74 -29.28 52.02
C ILE A 136 2.19 -29.23 52.06
N SER A 137 1.56 -30.23 51.45
CA SER A 137 0.11 -30.49 51.49
C SER A 137 -0.42 -30.72 52.90
#